data_AF-A0A1H1HA96-F1
#
_entry.id   AF-A0A1H1HA96-F1
#
_cell.length_a   1.000
_cell.length_b   1.000
_cell.length_c   1.000
_cell.angle_alpha   90.00
_cell.angle_beta   90.00
_cell.angle_gamma   90.00
#
_symmetry.space_group_name_H-M   'P 1'
#
loop_
_entity.id
_entity.type
_entity.pdbx_description
1 polymer ?
#
loop_
_entity_poly.entity_id
_entity_poly.type
_entity_poly.pdbx_seq_one_letter_code
_entity_poly.pdbx_strand_id
1 'polypeptide(L)'
;MSTRDHGDPGDAPTLAPPLTDVAEPRRPSPAEEARTVAAATNTATLGSLSADGGPWASLVTYGLLGGDPVLCVSHMAEHGRNLQRDPRASLSIVAPDAPSDPLANARITLAGTVRRPDGELLTAAREAHLAAVPAARYYIDYSDFTVWLLDVERVRWVGGYGRMDSASRADYAAAEPDPVTPHAAGAVRHLNDDHAQALLDMARALGGYPDATVARCERADRYGLDLRVETPRGWAVTRVGYLEPLSAPAELRQATVALARLAAAQ
;
A
#
# COMPACT_ATOMS: atom_id res chain seq x y z
N MET A 1 23.93 12.63 15.22
CA MET A 1 22.51 12.21 15.15
C MET A 1 22.44 10.83 15.77
N SER A 2 21.73 10.67 16.90
CA SER A 2 21.55 9.35 17.53
C SER A 2 20.79 8.46 16.57
N THR A 3 21.42 7.39 16.07
CA THR A 3 20.70 6.28 15.45
C THR A 3 19.67 5.79 16.46
N ARG A 4 18.39 6.00 16.17
CA ARG A 4 17.29 5.41 16.94
C ARG A 4 17.23 3.94 16.53
N ASP A 5 18.07 3.14 17.16
CA ASP A 5 17.94 1.70 17.18
C ASP A 5 16.78 1.36 18.14
N HIS A 6 15.92 0.41 17.75
CA HIS A 6 14.81 -0.05 18.59
C HIS A 6 15.27 -0.81 19.84
N GLY A 7 16.58 -1.07 19.97
CA GLY A 7 17.15 -1.80 21.09
C GLY A 7 16.75 -3.27 21.00
N ASP A 8 17.14 -3.92 19.89
CA ASP A 8 16.91 -5.34 19.69
C ASP A 8 17.43 -6.13 20.90
N PRO A 9 16.57 -6.85 21.63
CA PRO A 9 16.98 -7.62 22.81
C PRO A 9 17.89 -8.81 22.47
N GLY A 10 18.13 -9.10 21.18
CA GLY A 10 19.04 -10.16 20.72
C GLY A 10 18.35 -11.52 20.50
N ASP A 11 17.07 -11.61 20.83
CA ASP A 11 16.23 -12.80 20.59
C ASP A 11 15.50 -12.74 19.23
N ALA A 12 15.63 -11.64 18.48
CA ALA A 12 15.07 -11.54 17.15
C ALA A 12 15.80 -12.52 16.21
N PRO A 13 15.06 -13.23 15.33
CA PRO A 13 15.70 -14.12 14.38
C PRO A 13 16.72 -13.35 13.51
N THR A 14 17.97 -13.81 13.50
CA THR A 14 18.98 -13.23 12.62
C THR A 14 18.59 -13.48 11.17
N LEU A 15 18.32 -12.41 10.43
CA LEU A 15 18.08 -12.50 8.99
C LEU A 15 19.39 -12.88 8.30
N ALA A 16 19.39 -14.02 7.61
CA ALA A 16 20.55 -14.44 6.84
C ALA A 16 20.79 -13.45 5.68
N PRO A 17 21.98 -12.84 5.52
CA PRO A 17 22.25 -11.97 4.38
C PRO A 17 22.34 -12.78 3.08
N PRO A 18 22.10 -12.16 1.91
CA PRO A 18 22.30 -12.82 0.62
C PRO A 18 23.78 -13.16 0.41
N LEU A 19 24.06 -14.27 -0.27
CA LEU A 19 25.43 -14.72 -0.61
C LEU A 19 25.88 -14.21 -1.98
N THR A 20 24.94 -13.83 -2.85
CA THR A 20 25.21 -13.22 -4.16
C THR A 20 24.28 -12.03 -4.37
N ASP A 21 24.58 -11.20 -5.36
CA ASP A 21 23.73 -10.06 -5.70
C ASP A 21 22.32 -10.51 -6.13
N VAL A 22 21.34 -9.69 -5.78
CA VAL A 22 19.95 -9.84 -6.23
C VAL A 22 19.85 -9.18 -7.61
N ALA A 23 19.49 -9.95 -8.63
CA ALA A 23 19.59 -9.52 -10.02
C ALA A 23 18.71 -8.31 -10.37
N GLU A 24 17.47 -8.28 -9.88
CA GLU A 24 16.55 -7.15 -10.04
C GLU A 24 15.83 -6.88 -8.70
N PRO A 25 16.36 -5.96 -7.87
CA PRO A 25 15.83 -5.69 -6.54
C PRO A 25 14.75 -4.60 -6.51
N ARG A 26 14.35 -4.00 -7.64
CA ARG A 26 13.40 -2.88 -7.68
C ARG A 26 12.08 -3.22 -6.98
N ARG A 27 11.67 -2.35 -6.05
CA ARG A 27 10.44 -2.45 -5.25
C ARG A 27 9.52 -1.26 -5.51
N PRO A 28 8.22 -1.37 -5.19
CA PRO A 28 7.36 -0.19 -5.08
C PRO A 28 7.94 0.80 -4.08
N SER A 29 7.98 2.07 -4.48
CA SER A 29 8.33 3.20 -3.63
C SER A 29 7.28 3.39 -2.51
N PRO A 30 7.60 4.08 -1.42
CA PRO A 30 6.61 4.41 -0.38
C PRO A 30 5.37 5.14 -0.92
N ALA A 31 5.54 5.93 -1.99
CA ALA A 31 4.45 6.60 -2.69
C ALA A 31 3.54 5.60 -3.42
N GLU A 32 4.10 4.66 -4.18
CA GLU A 32 3.33 3.60 -4.86
C GLU A 32 2.64 2.67 -3.87
N GLU A 33 3.33 2.29 -2.79
CA GLU A 33 2.72 1.52 -1.70
C GLU A 33 1.52 2.26 -1.11
N ALA A 34 1.66 3.56 -0.87
CA ALA A 34 0.56 4.37 -0.34
C ALA A 34 -0.60 4.53 -1.32
N ARG A 35 -0.31 4.76 -2.61
CA ARG A 35 -1.35 4.82 -3.65
C ARG A 35 -2.10 3.49 -3.75
N THR A 36 -1.39 2.38 -3.63
CA THR A 36 -1.98 1.03 -3.63
C THR A 36 -2.93 0.83 -2.45
N VAL A 37 -2.49 1.15 -1.23
CA VAL A 37 -3.33 1.03 -0.02
C VAL A 37 -4.55 1.95 -0.11
N ALA A 38 -4.38 3.20 -0.56
CA ALA A 38 -5.49 4.14 -0.72
C ALA A 38 -6.53 3.63 -1.72
N ALA A 39 -6.12 3.00 -2.82
CA ALA A 39 -7.01 2.49 -3.85
C ALA A 39 -7.69 1.15 -3.50
N ALA A 40 -7.15 0.39 -2.55
CA ALA A 40 -7.65 -0.94 -2.18
C ALA A 40 -8.92 -0.91 -1.31
N THR A 41 -9.32 0.24 -0.80
CA THR A 41 -10.51 0.41 0.05
C THR A 41 -11.15 1.77 -0.19
N ASN A 42 -12.33 1.98 0.38
CA ASN A 42 -13.08 3.24 0.35
C ASN A 42 -13.44 3.73 1.75
N THR A 43 -12.78 3.21 2.79
CA THR A 43 -13.02 3.57 4.20
C THR A 43 -11.74 4.00 4.90
N ALA A 44 -11.83 5.02 5.75
CA ALA A 44 -10.72 5.58 6.50
C ALA A 44 -11.15 6.07 7.88
N THR A 45 -10.18 6.27 8.77
CA THR A 45 -10.37 7.09 9.97
C THR A 45 -9.82 8.49 9.72
N LEU A 46 -10.70 9.49 9.70
CA LEU A 46 -10.38 10.90 9.60
C LEU A 46 -9.97 11.45 10.96
N GLY A 47 -8.76 12.01 11.04
CA GLY A 47 -8.32 12.91 12.09
C GLY A 47 -8.64 14.36 11.71
N SER A 48 -9.36 15.05 12.58
CA SER A 48 -9.72 16.48 12.46
C SER A 48 -9.54 17.17 13.82
N LEU A 49 -9.69 18.50 13.89
CA LEU A 49 -9.54 19.26 15.13
C LEU A 49 -10.90 19.73 15.65
N SER A 50 -11.27 19.34 16.87
CA SER A 50 -12.44 19.83 17.61
C SER A 50 -12.33 21.32 17.93
N ALA A 51 -13.42 21.93 18.40
CA ALA A 51 -13.50 23.38 18.58
C ALA A 51 -12.54 23.93 19.63
N ASP A 52 -12.16 23.09 20.59
CA ASP A 52 -11.16 23.33 21.63
C ASP A 52 -9.73 23.01 21.18
N GLY A 53 -9.54 22.59 19.91
CA GLY A 53 -8.25 22.15 19.37
C GLY A 53 -7.89 20.70 19.66
N GLY A 54 -8.77 19.92 20.31
CA GLY A 54 -8.55 18.49 20.56
C GLY A 54 -8.56 17.66 19.26
N PRO A 55 -7.77 16.59 19.16
CA PRO A 55 -7.84 15.68 18.01
C PRO A 55 -9.13 14.84 18.05
N TRP A 56 -9.83 14.76 16.92
CA TRP A 56 -11.06 14.00 16.78
C TRP A 56 -10.95 12.98 15.65
N ALA A 57 -11.25 11.72 15.97
CA ALA A 57 -11.25 10.60 15.03
C ALA A 57 -12.67 10.28 14.57
N SER A 58 -12.89 10.07 13.27
CA SER A 58 -14.20 9.68 12.72
C SER A 58 -14.03 8.67 11.58
N LEU A 59 -14.84 7.63 11.57
CA LEU A 59 -14.98 6.77 10.39
C LEU A 59 -15.58 7.60 9.24
N VAL A 60 -14.95 7.53 8.07
CA VAL A 60 -15.42 8.17 6.85
C VAL A 60 -15.31 7.21 5.67
N THR A 61 -16.15 7.45 4.64
CA THR A 61 -15.96 6.86 3.32
C THR A 61 -15.33 7.88 2.37
N TYR A 62 -14.60 7.40 1.36
CA TYR A 62 -13.95 8.26 0.39
C TYR A 62 -13.90 7.64 -1.01
N GLY A 63 -13.80 8.50 -2.01
CA GLY A 63 -13.30 8.16 -3.35
C GLY A 63 -11.93 8.78 -3.58
N LEU A 64 -11.32 8.53 -4.74
CA LEU A 64 -10.00 9.09 -5.08
C LEU A 64 -10.08 9.88 -6.38
N LEU A 65 -9.55 11.11 -6.37
CA LEU A 65 -9.34 11.91 -7.58
C LEU A 65 -7.84 12.16 -7.73
N GLY A 66 -7.20 11.49 -8.70
CA GLY A 66 -5.75 11.60 -8.88
C GLY A 66 -4.91 11.13 -7.68
N GLY A 67 -5.48 10.32 -6.80
CA GLY A 67 -4.86 9.87 -5.54
C GLY A 67 -5.25 10.72 -4.31
N ASP A 68 -5.81 11.91 -4.49
CA ASP A 68 -6.29 12.73 -3.38
C ASP A 68 -7.68 12.22 -2.92
N PRO A 69 -7.89 11.96 -1.61
CA PRO A 69 -9.18 11.52 -1.08
C PRO A 69 -10.29 12.55 -1.23
N VAL A 70 -11.45 12.10 -1.72
CA VAL A 70 -12.68 12.87 -1.79
C VAL A 70 -13.66 12.38 -0.75
N LEU A 71 -14.02 13.24 0.19
CA LEU A 71 -14.99 12.98 1.25
C LEU A 71 -16.34 13.63 0.92
N CYS A 72 -17.43 13.03 1.39
CA CYS A 72 -18.74 13.65 1.41
C CYS A 72 -19.26 13.63 2.85
N VAL A 73 -19.40 14.82 3.46
CA VAL A 73 -19.60 14.95 4.90
C VAL A 73 -20.74 15.93 5.20
N SER A 74 -21.66 15.54 6.09
CA SER A 74 -22.68 16.46 6.61
C SER A 74 -22.04 17.53 7.50
N HIS A 75 -22.38 18.81 7.31
CA HIS A 75 -21.93 19.90 8.19
C HIS A 75 -22.58 19.83 9.59
N MET A 76 -23.57 18.96 9.80
CA MET A 76 -24.12 18.68 11.13
C MET A 76 -23.25 17.69 11.92
N ALA A 77 -22.45 16.87 11.24
CA ALA A 77 -21.52 15.95 11.87
C ALA A 77 -20.36 16.70 12.52
N GLU A 78 -19.82 16.15 13.63
CA GLU A 78 -18.70 16.75 14.37
C GLU A 78 -17.51 17.02 13.46
N HIS A 79 -17.08 16.01 12.68
CA HIS A 79 -15.99 16.17 11.73
C HIS A 79 -16.32 17.13 10.58
N GLY A 80 -17.59 17.27 10.17
CA GLY A 80 -18.00 18.30 9.20
C GLY A 80 -17.84 19.72 9.73
N ARG A 81 -18.25 19.96 10.99
CA ARG A 81 -18.02 21.23 11.69
C ARG A 81 -16.54 21.50 11.91
N ASN A 82 -15.75 20.46 12.18
CA ASN A 82 -14.32 20.57 12.37
C ASN A 82 -13.63 21.03 11.08
N LEU A 83 -13.85 20.33 9.97
CA LEU A 83 -13.26 20.67 8.67
C LEU A 83 -13.65 22.07 8.18
N GLN A 84 -14.87 22.52 8.51
CA GLN A 84 -15.31 23.87 8.16
C GLN A 84 -14.54 24.97 8.90
N ARG A 85 -14.14 24.70 10.14
CA ARG A 85 -13.42 25.66 11.00
C ARG A 85 -11.92 25.59 10.78
N ASP A 86 -11.37 24.39 10.66
CA ASP A 86 -9.94 24.14 10.47
C ASP A 86 -9.74 23.07 9.38
N PRO A 87 -9.13 23.42 8.24
CA PRO A 87 -9.02 22.51 7.12
C PRO A 87 -7.95 21.44 7.32
N ARG A 88 -7.13 21.50 8.38
CA ARG A 88 -6.07 20.51 8.61
C ARG A 88 -6.68 19.15 8.95
N ALA A 89 -6.30 18.13 8.19
CA ALA A 89 -6.86 16.80 8.31
C ALA A 89 -5.85 15.72 7.97
N SER A 90 -6.12 14.51 8.45
CA SER A 90 -5.41 13.32 8.00
C SER A 90 -6.33 12.13 7.90
N LEU A 91 -6.09 11.22 6.95
CA LEU A 91 -6.75 9.92 6.86
C LEU A 91 -5.78 8.81 7.24
N SER A 92 -6.17 7.99 8.22
CA SER A 92 -5.56 6.69 8.48
C SER A 92 -6.32 5.63 7.67
N ILE A 93 -5.62 4.95 6.77
CA ILE A 93 -6.18 3.93 5.88
C ILE A 93 -5.41 2.64 6.10
N VAL A 94 -6.13 1.53 6.23
CA VAL A 94 -5.58 0.20 6.43
C VAL A 94 -5.96 -0.63 5.20
N ALA A 95 -4.99 -1.38 4.65
CA ALA A 95 -5.26 -2.28 3.54
C ALA A 95 -6.32 -3.32 3.95
N PRO A 96 -7.21 -3.75 3.01
CA PRO A 96 -8.17 -4.80 3.28
C PRO A 96 -7.48 -6.14 3.58
N ASP A 97 -8.26 -7.14 4.01
CA ASP A 97 -7.81 -8.52 4.25
C ASP A 97 -6.65 -8.64 5.24
N ALA A 98 -6.83 -8.02 6.42
CA ALA A 98 -5.82 -8.02 7.46
C ALA A 98 -5.36 -9.46 7.82
N PRO A 99 -4.04 -9.71 7.92
CA PRO A 99 -3.52 -10.95 8.45
C PRO A 99 -3.96 -11.16 9.91
N SER A 100 -3.74 -12.38 10.43
CA SER A 100 -4.09 -12.73 11.82
C SER A 100 -3.44 -11.83 12.86
N ASP A 101 -2.24 -11.32 12.59
CA ASP A 101 -1.60 -10.24 13.33
C ASP A 101 -1.89 -8.88 12.65
N PRO A 102 -2.74 -8.01 13.23
CA PRO A 102 -3.07 -6.72 12.65
C PRO A 102 -1.86 -5.80 12.43
N LEU A 103 -0.78 -5.95 13.21
CA LEU A 103 0.42 -5.11 13.08
C LEU A 103 1.27 -5.48 11.87
N ALA A 104 1.04 -6.65 11.27
CA ALA A 104 1.65 -7.05 10.01
C ALA A 104 0.95 -6.42 8.78
N ASN A 105 -0.25 -5.83 8.94
CA ASN A 105 -1.01 -5.28 7.81
C ASN A 105 -0.42 -3.97 7.28
N ALA A 106 -0.51 -3.72 5.98
CA ALA A 106 -0.12 -2.43 5.42
C ALA A 106 -1.10 -1.31 5.82
N ARG A 107 -0.57 -0.14 6.14
CA ARG A 107 -1.34 1.05 6.53
C ARG A 107 -0.64 2.33 6.13
N ILE A 108 -1.43 3.37 5.92
CA ILE A 108 -0.95 4.71 5.61
C ILE A 108 -1.64 5.78 6.44
N THR A 109 -0.94 6.91 6.59
CA THR A 109 -1.52 8.19 6.95
C THR A 109 -1.30 9.17 5.82
N LEU A 110 -2.37 9.65 5.21
CA LEU A 110 -2.35 10.78 4.28
C LEU A 110 -2.69 12.04 5.08
N ALA A 111 -1.80 13.04 5.10
CA ALA A 111 -2.01 14.26 5.88
C ALA A 111 -1.85 15.50 5.01
N GLY A 112 -2.70 16.50 5.24
CA GLY A 112 -2.69 17.76 4.52
C GLY A 112 -3.87 18.64 4.92
N THR A 113 -4.43 19.36 3.95
CA THR A 113 -5.59 20.23 4.16
C THR A 113 -6.74 19.87 3.24
N VAL A 114 -7.96 19.93 3.76
CA VAL A 114 -9.15 19.82 2.92
C VAL A 114 -9.53 21.16 2.31
N ARG A 115 -10.08 21.12 1.11
CA ARG A 115 -10.77 22.25 0.49
C ARG A 115 -12.07 21.82 -0.15
N ARG A 116 -12.97 22.78 -0.33
CA ARG A 116 -14.18 22.59 -1.15
C ARG A 116 -13.78 22.79 -2.60
N PRO A 117 -13.88 21.76 -3.46
CA PRO A 117 -13.68 21.95 -4.89
C PRO A 117 -14.86 22.74 -5.48
N ASP A 118 -14.63 23.41 -6.61
CA ASP A 118 -15.63 24.15 -7.38
C ASP A 118 -15.56 23.79 -8.88
N GLY A 119 -16.53 24.26 -9.66
CA GLY A 119 -16.57 24.09 -11.12
C GLY A 119 -16.41 22.63 -11.57
N GLU A 120 -15.56 22.41 -12.58
CA GLU A 120 -15.27 21.08 -13.14
C GLU A 120 -14.62 20.15 -12.11
N LEU A 121 -13.82 20.68 -11.19
CA LEU A 121 -13.18 19.89 -10.15
C LEU A 121 -14.20 19.32 -9.17
N LEU A 122 -15.25 20.08 -8.83
CA LEU A 122 -16.34 19.58 -8.00
C LEU A 122 -17.09 18.43 -8.71
N THR A 123 -17.36 18.56 -10.00
CA THR A 123 -17.99 17.50 -10.79
C THR A 123 -17.13 16.23 -10.76
N ALA A 124 -15.84 16.33 -11.06
CA ALA A 124 -14.93 15.19 -11.06
C ALA A 124 -14.78 14.55 -9.66
N ALA A 125 -14.69 15.37 -8.60
CA ALA A 125 -14.62 14.88 -7.22
C ALA A 125 -15.92 14.15 -6.83
N ARG A 126 -17.08 14.71 -7.17
CA ARG A 126 -18.39 14.09 -6.92
C ARG A 126 -18.49 12.73 -7.62
N GLU A 127 -18.09 12.65 -8.89
CA GLU A 127 -18.09 11.41 -9.65
C GLU A 127 -17.14 10.37 -9.04
N ALA A 128 -15.92 10.76 -8.67
CA ALA A 128 -14.97 9.89 -8.01
C ALA A 128 -15.50 9.33 -6.68
N HIS A 129 -16.17 10.16 -5.86
CA HIS A 129 -16.78 9.71 -4.62
C HIS A 129 -17.93 8.73 -4.86
N LEU A 130 -18.81 9.02 -5.84
CA LEU A 130 -19.94 8.14 -6.18
C LEU A 130 -19.50 6.79 -6.76
N ALA A 131 -18.42 6.78 -7.55
CA ALA A 131 -17.85 5.56 -8.09
C ALA A 131 -17.35 4.63 -6.97
N ALA A 132 -16.71 5.19 -5.94
CA ALA A 132 -16.21 4.43 -4.79
C ALA A 132 -17.29 4.10 -3.75
N VAL A 133 -18.30 4.97 -3.60
CA VAL A 133 -19.35 4.88 -2.57
C VAL A 133 -20.73 5.04 -3.23
N PRO A 134 -21.28 3.99 -3.88
CA PRO A 134 -22.55 4.10 -4.63
C PRO A 134 -23.74 4.56 -3.77
N ALA A 135 -23.73 4.25 -2.47
CA ALA A 135 -24.76 4.70 -1.52
C ALA A 135 -24.77 6.23 -1.33
N ALA A 136 -23.69 6.94 -1.67
CA ALA A 136 -23.62 8.39 -1.54
C ALA A 136 -24.60 9.14 -2.44
N ARG A 137 -25.11 8.50 -3.50
CA ARG A 137 -26.16 9.07 -4.36
C ARG A 137 -27.41 9.51 -3.61
N TYR A 138 -27.65 8.97 -2.41
CA TYR A 138 -28.82 9.29 -1.60
C TYR A 138 -28.66 10.55 -0.74
N TYR A 139 -27.45 11.06 -0.55
CA TYR A 139 -27.20 12.18 0.36
C TYR A 139 -26.25 13.25 -0.18
N ILE A 140 -25.43 12.95 -1.21
CA ILE A 140 -24.38 13.88 -1.69
C ILE A 140 -24.92 15.22 -2.22
N ASP A 141 -26.17 15.24 -2.67
CA ASP A 141 -26.84 16.44 -3.18
C ASP A 141 -27.71 17.14 -2.12
N TYR A 142 -27.73 16.65 -0.87
CA TYR A 142 -28.41 17.33 0.22
C TYR A 142 -27.65 18.60 0.61
N SER A 143 -28.40 19.67 0.89
CA SER A 143 -27.82 20.96 1.26
C SER A 143 -26.95 20.91 2.51
N ASP A 144 -27.11 19.89 3.35
CA ASP A 144 -26.28 19.72 4.53
C ASP A 144 -24.97 18.97 4.28
N PHE A 145 -24.79 18.32 3.14
CA PHE A 145 -23.56 17.61 2.78
C PHE A 145 -22.61 18.49 1.97
N THR A 146 -21.32 18.31 2.21
CA THR A 146 -20.25 19.00 1.50
C THR A 146 -19.26 17.99 0.95
N VAL A 147 -18.91 18.15 -0.33
CA VAL A 147 -17.77 17.45 -0.93
C VAL A 147 -16.49 18.16 -0.53
N TRP A 148 -15.55 17.41 0.03
CA TRP A 148 -14.22 17.88 0.40
C TRP A 148 -13.17 17.09 -0.36
N LEU A 149 -12.16 17.78 -0.89
CA LEU A 149 -10.95 17.17 -1.44
C LEU A 149 -9.82 17.37 -0.44
N LEU A 150 -9.18 16.29 -0.01
CA LEU A 150 -7.96 16.35 0.79
C LEU A 150 -6.76 16.53 -0.12
N ASP A 151 -6.18 17.73 -0.17
CA ASP A 151 -4.91 17.95 -0.83
C ASP A 151 -3.82 17.31 0.05
N VAL A 152 -3.32 16.12 -0.35
CA VAL A 152 -2.29 15.41 0.41
C VAL A 152 -0.98 16.21 0.38
N GLU A 153 -0.36 16.46 1.53
CA GLU A 153 0.91 17.20 1.62
C GLU A 153 2.07 16.27 1.97
N ARG A 154 1.80 15.26 2.81
CA ARG A 154 2.77 14.28 3.27
C ARG A 154 2.12 12.94 3.53
N VAL A 155 2.91 11.89 3.32
CA VAL A 155 2.48 10.50 3.50
C VAL A 155 3.36 9.83 4.54
N ARG A 156 2.73 9.03 5.40
CA ARG A 156 3.43 8.02 6.19
C ARG A 156 2.92 6.65 5.78
N TRP A 157 3.81 5.77 5.35
CA TRP A 157 3.48 4.39 5.03
C TRP A 157 4.18 3.44 6.01
N VAL A 158 3.46 2.39 6.38
CA VAL A 158 3.98 1.26 7.14
C VAL A 158 3.47 -0.02 6.49
N GLY A 159 4.36 -0.83 5.95
CA GLY A 159 4.03 -2.02 5.15
C GLY A 159 3.88 -3.32 5.93
N GLY A 160 3.88 -3.25 7.26
CA GLY A 160 4.06 -4.40 8.15
C GLY A 160 5.28 -4.21 9.06
N TYR A 161 5.82 -5.31 9.59
CA TYR A 161 7.06 -5.26 10.35
C TYR A 161 8.25 -4.90 9.46
N GLY A 162 9.19 -4.11 9.99
CA GLY A 162 10.48 -3.84 9.36
C GLY A 162 10.46 -2.90 8.15
N ARG A 163 9.30 -2.45 7.66
CA ARG A 163 9.19 -1.55 6.50
C ARG A 163 8.27 -0.37 6.80
N MET A 164 8.86 0.81 6.93
CA MET A 164 8.12 2.07 7.05
C MET A 164 8.92 3.21 6.44
N ASP A 165 8.23 4.13 5.77
CA ASP A 165 8.87 5.30 5.20
C ASP A 165 7.84 6.42 4.97
N SER A 166 8.31 7.57 4.51
CA SER A 166 7.49 8.72 4.14
C SER A 166 7.65 9.06 2.67
N ALA A 167 6.61 9.66 2.09
CA ALA A 167 6.65 10.21 0.74
C ALA A 167 6.19 11.67 0.75
N SER A 168 6.77 12.46 -0.16
CA SER A 168 6.36 13.84 -0.39
C SER A 168 5.06 13.91 -1.19
N ARG A 169 4.40 15.07 -1.22
CA ARG A 169 3.30 15.33 -2.17
C ARG A 169 3.73 15.06 -3.62
N ALA A 170 4.90 15.54 -4.03
CA ALA A 170 5.37 15.36 -5.41
C ALA A 170 5.46 13.87 -5.80
N ASP A 171 6.07 13.05 -4.93
CA ASP A 171 6.20 11.61 -5.18
C ASP A 171 4.84 10.90 -5.16
N TYR A 172 3.97 11.24 -4.19
CA TYR A 172 2.64 10.65 -4.07
C TYR A 172 1.75 10.97 -5.29
N ALA A 173 1.81 12.20 -5.81
CA ALA A 173 1.06 12.61 -6.98
C ALA A 173 1.56 11.94 -8.26
N ALA A 174 2.89 11.78 -8.40
CA ALA A 174 3.52 11.14 -9.56
C ALA A 174 3.38 9.60 -9.57
N ALA A 175 3.19 8.98 -8.41
CA ALA A 175 3.05 7.54 -8.29
C ALA A 175 1.69 7.02 -8.82
N GLU A 176 1.62 5.72 -9.07
CA GLU A 176 0.38 5.02 -9.43
C GLU A 176 0.15 3.84 -8.48
N PRO A 177 -1.11 3.47 -8.21
CA PRO A 177 -1.41 2.27 -7.41
C PRO A 177 -0.95 1.02 -8.16
N ASP A 178 -0.39 0.05 -7.45
CA ASP A 178 0.02 -1.22 -8.02
C ASP A 178 -1.19 -2.00 -8.58
N PRO A 179 -1.21 -2.36 -9.88
CA PRO A 179 -2.34 -3.06 -10.47
C PRO A 179 -2.36 -4.54 -10.08
N VAL A 180 -1.26 -5.11 -9.58
CA VAL A 180 -1.10 -6.54 -9.32
C VAL A 180 -1.42 -6.87 -7.87
N THR A 181 -0.85 -6.14 -6.90
CA THR A 181 -0.93 -6.47 -5.46
C THR A 181 -2.37 -6.74 -4.98
N PRO A 182 -3.38 -5.91 -5.27
CA PRO A 182 -4.76 -6.14 -4.79
C PRO A 182 -5.40 -7.42 -5.32
N HIS A 183 -4.88 -7.99 -6.40
CA HIS A 183 -5.43 -9.17 -7.09
C HIS A 183 -4.50 -10.39 -7.01
N ALA A 184 -3.34 -10.27 -6.34
CA ALA A 184 -2.30 -11.28 -6.35
C ALA A 184 -2.56 -12.48 -5.42
N ALA A 185 -3.48 -12.38 -4.45
CA ALA A 185 -3.64 -13.39 -3.41
C ALA A 185 -3.87 -14.82 -3.95
N GLY A 186 -4.70 -14.96 -5.00
CA GLY A 186 -4.92 -16.25 -5.66
C GLY A 186 -3.67 -16.77 -6.38
N ALA A 187 -2.94 -15.89 -7.07
CA ALA A 187 -1.72 -16.25 -7.77
C ALA A 187 -0.57 -16.63 -6.81
N VAL A 188 -0.40 -15.90 -5.71
CA VAL A 188 0.57 -16.22 -4.65
C VAL A 188 0.28 -17.59 -4.06
N ARG A 189 -0.99 -17.91 -3.77
CA ARG A 189 -1.39 -19.23 -3.29
C ARG A 189 -1.04 -20.33 -4.30
N HIS A 190 -1.42 -20.15 -5.56
CA HIS A 190 -1.12 -21.10 -6.63
C HIS A 190 0.39 -21.33 -6.82
N LEU A 191 1.20 -20.26 -6.78
CA LEU A 191 2.66 -20.36 -6.84
C LEU A 191 3.22 -21.21 -5.69
N ASN A 192 2.70 -21.02 -4.48
CA ASN A 192 3.14 -21.76 -3.31
C ASN A 192 2.69 -23.22 -3.30
N ASP A 193 1.48 -23.50 -3.80
CA ASP A 193 0.89 -24.85 -3.79
C ASP A 193 1.50 -25.72 -4.90
N ASP A 194 1.69 -25.16 -6.10
CA ASP A 194 1.99 -25.96 -7.31
C ASP A 194 3.41 -25.73 -7.87
N HIS A 195 4.12 -24.68 -7.43
CA HIS A 195 5.38 -24.23 -8.04
C HIS A 195 6.53 -24.02 -7.04
N ALA A 196 6.50 -24.72 -5.89
CA ALA A 196 7.52 -24.59 -4.85
C ALA A 196 8.96 -24.78 -5.35
N GLN A 197 9.20 -25.74 -6.25
CA GLN A 197 10.53 -25.96 -6.83
C GLN A 197 10.97 -24.76 -7.71
N ALA A 198 10.07 -24.21 -8.53
CA ALA A 198 10.40 -23.04 -9.35
C ALA A 198 10.72 -21.82 -8.49
N LEU A 199 9.98 -21.60 -7.38
CA LEU A 199 10.29 -20.53 -6.42
C LEU A 199 11.68 -20.73 -5.78
N LEU A 200 12.04 -21.97 -5.47
CA LEU A 200 13.36 -22.31 -4.91
C LEU A 200 14.47 -22.05 -5.92
N ASP A 201 14.28 -22.45 -7.18
CA ASP A 201 15.24 -22.21 -8.25
C ASP A 201 15.42 -20.71 -8.51
N MET A 202 14.33 -19.93 -8.50
CA MET A 202 14.37 -18.46 -8.58
C MET A 202 15.15 -17.84 -7.41
N ALA A 203 14.89 -18.27 -6.18
CA ALA A 203 15.58 -17.76 -5.00
C ALA A 203 17.10 -18.02 -5.05
N ARG A 204 17.49 -19.20 -5.54
CA ARG A 204 18.89 -19.61 -5.70
C ARG A 204 19.60 -18.87 -6.81
N ALA A 205 18.99 -18.78 -7.99
CA ALA A 205 19.62 -18.25 -9.19
C ALA A 205 19.56 -16.72 -9.27
N LEU A 206 18.49 -16.10 -8.78
CA LEU A 206 18.17 -14.68 -8.98
C LEU A 206 18.04 -13.90 -7.67
N GLY A 207 17.62 -14.58 -6.60
CA GLY A 207 17.32 -14.00 -5.31
C GLY A 207 18.51 -13.88 -4.35
N GLY A 208 19.72 -14.29 -4.74
CA GLY A 208 20.90 -14.13 -3.88
C GLY A 208 21.12 -15.22 -2.83
N TYR A 209 20.30 -16.29 -2.82
CA TYR A 209 20.37 -17.36 -1.81
C TYR A 209 20.60 -18.73 -2.47
N PRO A 210 21.79 -18.99 -3.05
CA PRO A 210 22.11 -20.28 -3.66
C PRO A 210 22.03 -21.46 -2.68
N ASP A 211 22.11 -21.18 -1.38
CA ASP A 211 22.00 -22.15 -0.29
C ASP A 211 20.57 -22.32 0.26
N ALA A 212 19.57 -21.67 -0.35
CA ALA A 212 18.16 -21.85 0.04
C ALA A 212 17.75 -23.32 -0.08
N THR A 213 16.98 -23.82 0.89
CA THR A 213 16.39 -25.17 0.90
C THR A 213 14.89 -25.13 0.67
N VAL A 214 14.23 -24.02 1.03
CA VAL A 214 12.81 -23.77 0.82
C VAL A 214 12.64 -22.31 0.38
N ALA A 215 11.70 -22.06 -0.53
CA ALA A 215 11.24 -20.72 -0.87
C ALA A 215 9.71 -20.68 -0.95
N ARG A 216 9.11 -19.63 -0.40
CA ARG A 216 7.67 -19.33 -0.48
C ARG A 216 7.47 -17.91 -0.94
N CYS A 217 6.54 -17.70 -1.86
CA CYS A 217 6.10 -16.38 -2.28
C CYS A 217 5.21 -15.77 -1.19
N GLU A 218 5.60 -14.60 -0.67
CA GLU A 218 4.81 -13.84 0.31
C GLU A 218 3.94 -12.78 -0.37
N ARG A 219 4.47 -12.18 -1.44
CA ARG A 219 3.81 -11.06 -2.14
C ARG A 219 4.21 -11.03 -3.61
N ALA A 220 3.27 -10.58 -4.45
CA ALA A 220 3.56 -10.12 -5.81
C ALA A 220 3.11 -8.66 -5.98
N ASP A 221 3.94 -7.87 -6.63
CA ASP A 221 3.67 -6.49 -7.05
C ASP A 221 4.06 -6.34 -8.52
N ARG A 222 3.89 -5.16 -9.13
CA ARG A 222 4.18 -4.95 -10.56
C ARG A 222 5.63 -5.18 -10.95
N TYR A 223 6.56 -5.15 -10.01
CA TYR A 223 7.99 -5.26 -10.29
C TYR A 223 8.55 -6.65 -10.00
N GLY A 224 7.89 -7.47 -9.18
CA GLY A 224 8.40 -8.80 -8.85
C GLY A 224 7.68 -9.53 -7.74
N LEU A 225 8.33 -10.59 -7.26
CA LEU A 225 7.90 -11.41 -6.13
C LEU A 225 8.81 -11.19 -4.92
N ASP A 226 8.22 -11.05 -3.74
CA ASP A 226 8.92 -11.17 -2.47
C ASP A 226 8.86 -12.64 -2.00
N LEU A 227 10.04 -13.23 -1.76
CA LEU A 227 10.17 -14.63 -1.37
C LEU A 227 10.72 -14.75 0.04
N ARG A 228 10.04 -15.49 0.92
CA ARG A 228 10.63 -16.01 2.16
C ARG A 228 11.45 -17.24 1.83
N VAL A 229 12.70 -17.26 2.28
CA VAL A 229 13.62 -18.38 2.08
C VAL A 229 14.08 -18.95 3.41
N GLU A 230 14.24 -20.27 3.46
CA GLU A 230 14.93 -20.97 4.54
C GLU A 230 16.29 -21.44 4.04
N THR A 231 17.32 -21.27 4.87
CA THR A 231 18.70 -21.65 4.59
C THR A 231 19.30 -22.34 5.81
N PRO A 232 20.44 -23.05 5.69
CA PRO A 232 21.18 -23.55 6.85
C PRO A 232 21.63 -22.46 7.83
N ARG A 233 21.65 -21.19 7.41
CA ARG A 233 22.07 -20.02 8.19
C ARG A 233 20.89 -19.30 8.89
N GLY A 234 19.67 -19.79 8.69
CA GLY A 234 18.44 -19.13 9.15
C GLY A 234 17.50 -18.78 7.99
N TRP A 235 16.48 -17.99 8.28
CA TRP A 235 15.53 -17.53 7.27
C TRP A 235 15.85 -16.09 6.81
N ALA A 236 15.37 -15.75 5.63
CA ALA A 236 15.43 -14.40 5.09
C ALA A 236 14.23 -14.10 4.20
N VAL A 237 14.09 -12.83 3.81
CA VAL A 237 13.19 -12.41 2.72
C VAL A 237 14.05 -11.84 1.61
N THR A 238 13.82 -12.30 0.39
CA THR A 238 14.48 -11.82 -0.82
C THR A 238 13.48 -11.39 -1.86
N ARG A 239 13.97 -10.98 -3.02
CA ARG A 239 13.19 -10.51 -4.15
C ARG A 239 13.65 -11.13 -5.44
N VAL A 240 12.70 -11.39 -6.33
CA VAL A 240 12.96 -11.72 -7.72
C VAL A 240 12.13 -10.81 -8.61
N GLY A 241 12.81 -9.93 -9.36
CA GLY A 241 12.17 -8.94 -10.21
C GLY A 241 11.83 -9.49 -11.59
N TYR A 242 10.67 -9.09 -12.13
CA TYR A 242 10.32 -9.40 -13.51
C TYR A 242 11.26 -8.70 -14.48
N LEU A 243 11.33 -9.21 -15.71
CA LEU A 243 12.11 -8.59 -16.78
C LEU A 243 11.63 -7.17 -17.11
N GLU A 244 10.32 -6.94 -17.01
CA GLU A 244 9.67 -5.66 -17.25
C GLU A 244 8.56 -5.44 -16.20
N PRO A 245 8.28 -4.19 -15.79
CA PRO A 245 7.16 -3.89 -14.91
C PRO A 245 5.81 -4.27 -15.52
N LEU A 246 4.92 -4.86 -14.73
CA LEU A 246 3.58 -5.23 -15.14
C LEU A 246 2.63 -4.03 -15.06
N SER A 247 1.71 -3.96 -16.01
CA SER A 247 0.64 -2.98 -16.09
C SER A 247 -0.72 -3.55 -15.69
N ALA A 248 -0.87 -4.89 -15.65
CA ALA A 248 -2.11 -5.56 -15.29
C ALA A 248 -1.91 -6.93 -14.61
N PRO A 249 -2.85 -7.37 -13.75
CA PRO A 249 -2.79 -8.71 -13.12
C PRO A 249 -2.66 -9.88 -14.10
N ALA A 250 -3.26 -9.74 -15.30
CA ALA A 250 -3.27 -10.80 -16.30
C ALA A 250 -1.87 -11.18 -16.82
N GLU A 251 -0.90 -10.27 -16.70
CA GLU A 251 0.48 -10.45 -17.17
C GLU A 251 1.31 -11.30 -16.19
N LEU A 252 0.85 -11.42 -14.93
CA LEU A 252 1.58 -12.08 -13.84
C LEU A 252 2.00 -13.51 -14.21
N ARG A 253 1.11 -14.28 -14.85
CA ARG A 253 1.40 -15.67 -15.24
C ARG A 253 2.55 -15.75 -16.25
N GLN A 254 2.55 -14.88 -17.25
CA GLN A 254 3.61 -14.90 -18.26
C GLN A 254 4.94 -14.45 -17.66
N ALA A 255 4.91 -13.44 -16.79
CA ALA A 255 6.09 -12.91 -16.11
C ALA A 255 6.75 -13.95 -15.18
N THR A 256 5.97 -14.70 -14.41
CA THR A 256 6.52 -15.75 -13.53
C THR A 256 7.05 -16.95 -14.31
N VAL A 257 6.43 -17.31 -15.46
CA VAL A 257 6.99 -18.32 -16.37
C VAL A 257 8.33 -17.87 -16.96
N ALA A 258 8.45 -16.59 -17.33
CA ALA A 258 9.72 -16.04 -17.83
C ALA A 258 10.81 -16.08 -16.74
N LEU A 259 10.48 -15.72 -15.50
CA LEU A 259 11.37 -15.85 -14.34
C LEU A 259 11.83 -17.29 -14.12
N ALA A 260 10.92 -18.27 -14.21
CA ALA A 260 11.26 -19.68 -14.01
C ALA A 260 12.23 -20.18 -15.07
N ARG A 261 12.02 -19.78 -16.33
CA ARG A 261 12.94 -20.10 -17.44
C ARG A 261 14.30 -19.45 -17.26
N LEU A 262 14.34 -18.20 -16.81
CA LEU A 262 15.60 -17.49 -16.54
C LEU A 262 16.39 -18.17 -15.42
N ALA A 263 15.71 -18.55 -14.34
CA ALA A 263 16.34 -19.26 -13.22
C ALA A 263 16.90 -20.63 -13.63
N ALA A 264 16.20 -21.37 -14.51
CA ALA A 264 16.64 -22.66 -15.00
C ALA A 264 17.81 -22.60 -16.01
N ALA A 265 18.17 -21.41 -16.50
CA ALA A 265 19.25 -21.21 -17.46
C ALA A 265 20.61 -20.86 -16.81
N GLN A 266 20.64 -20.70 -15.48
CA GLN A 266 21.82 -20.38 -14.66
C GLN A 266 22.44 -21.64 -14.07
#